data_AF-A0A1S3CUM1-F1
#
_entry.id   AF-A0A1S3CUM1-F1
#
_cell.length_a   1.000
_cell.length_b   1.000
_cell.length_c   1.000
_cell.angle_alpha   90.00
_cell.angle_beta   90.00
_cell.angle_gamma   90.00
#
_symmetry.space_group_name_H-M   'P 1'
#
loop_
_entity.id
_entity.type
_entity.pdbx_description
1 polymer ?
#
loop_
_entity_poly.entity_id
_entity_poly.type
_entity_poly.pdbx_seq_one_letter_code
_entity_poly.pdbx_strand_id
1 'polypeptide(L)'
;MADTSATEIRCEEKSKGGIKYDVILAEPAGTPPPLKTAADTPVILRSESIEEKLKQAEERRLSLEAEKIAKNAARRSKIEDAAKKRDEKENEFIEQTKETLEKRLEISSEKREALINDKMEKLKDHDRRVEEARLKKEKLGDSKENGCEVTTPSG
;
A
#
# COMPACT_ATOMS: atom_id res chain seq x y z
N MET A 1 -72.50 41.95 -61.67
CA MET A 1 -71.90 41.16 -60.57
C MET A 1 -72.62 39.83 -60.52
N ALA A 2 -72.09 38.82 -61.20
CA ALA A 2 -72.47 37.42 -61.06
C ALA A 2 -71.23 36.62 -61.50
N ASP A 3 -70.44 36.20 -60.52
CA ASP A 3 -69.19 35.49 -60.72
C ASP A 3 -69.48 34.05 -61.16
N THR A 4 -69.04 33.68 -62.35
CA THR A 4 -69.11 32.32 -62.86
C THR A 4 -67.99 31.49 -62.24
N SER A 5 -68.23 30.88 -61.07
CA SER A 5 -67.32 29.86 -60.52
C SER A 5 -67.48 28.58 -61.32
N ALA A 6 -66.53 28.27 -62.21
CA ALA A 6 -66.51 27.03 -62.97
C ALA A 6 -66.01 25.89 -62.07
N THR A 7 -66.92 25.05 -61.57
CA THR A 7 -66.57 23.79 -60.89
C THR A 7 -65.90 22.84 -61.88
N GLU A 8 -64.67 22.42 -61.59
CA GLU A 8 -63.88 21.53 -62.45
C GLU A 8 -63.67 20.17 -61.78
N ILE A 9 -63.82 19.08 -62.54
CA ILE A 9 -63.48 17.72 -62.07
C ILE A 9 -62.15 17.29 -62.65
N ARG A 10 -61.20 16.87 -61.79
CA ARG A 10 -59.87 16.38 -62.17
C ARG A 10 -59.63 14.97 -61.61
N CYS A 11 -58.61 14.29 -62.12
CA CYS A 11 -58.11 13.02 -61.58
C CYS A 11 -59.17 11.90 -61.46
N GLU A 12 -60.08 11.77 -62.43
CA GLU A 12 -61.07 10.69 -62.43
C GLU A 12 -60.40 9.33 -62.68
N GLU A 13 -60.50 8.42 -61.71
CA GLU A 13 -60.00 7.05 -61.82
C GLU A 13 -61.15 6.07 -61.56
N LYS A 14 -61.42 5.21 -62.55
CA LYS A 14 -62.45 4.16 -62.46
C LYS A 14 -61.79 2.82 -62.17
N SER A 15 -62.27 2.18 -61.11
CA SER A 15 -61.94 0.80 -60.78
C SER A 15 -63.21 -0.05 -60.82
N LYS A 16 -63.07 -1.38 -60.80
CA LYS A 16 -64.21 -2.31 -60.73
C LYS A 16 -65.11 -2.07 -59.50
N GLY A 17 -64.58 -1.45 -58.44
CA GLY A 17 -65.30 -1.17 -57.20
C GLY A 17 -65.88 0.25 -57.09
N GLY A 18 -65.69 1.11 -58.11
CA GLY A 18 -66.21 2.48 -58.09
C GLY A 18 -65.28 3.50 -58.76
N ILE A 19 -65.69 4.76 -58.68
CA ILE A 19 -65.02 5.89 -59.32
C ILE A 19 -64.59 6.88 -58.24
N LYS A 20 -63.34 7.34 -58.30
CA LYS A 20 -62.85 8.48 -57.50
C LYS A 20 -62.48 9.63 -58.44
N TYR A 21 -62.72 10.86 -58.01
CA TYR A 21 -62.37 12.08 -58.74
C TYR A 21 -62.22 13.23 -57.74
N ASP A 22 -61.46 14.25 -58.13
CA ASP A 22 -61.28 15.48 -57.37
C ASP A 22 -62.24 16.55 -57.90
N VAL A 23 -63.04 17.15 -57.02
CA VAL A 23 -63.92 18.30 -57.38
C VAL A 23 -63.29 19.58 -56.88
N ILE A 24 -62.89 20.43 -57.83
CA ILE A 24 -62.30 21.73 -57.56
C ILE A 24 -63.39 22.80 -57.67
N LEU A 25 -63.74 23.40 -56.54
CA LEU A 25 -64.80 24.40 -56.45
C LEU A 25 -64.31 25.81 -56.79
N ALA A 26 -63.02 26.07 -56.58
CA ALA A 26 -62.33 27.32 -56.90
C ALA A 26 -60.81 27.06 -56.98
N GLU A 27 -60.08 27.91 -57.71
CA GLU A 27 -58.63 27.89 -57.67
C GLU A 27 -58.11 28.29 -56.28
N PRO A 28 -56.99 27.69 -55.81
CA PRO A 28 -56.45 28.01 -54.50
C PRO A 28 -55.99 29.47 -54.45
N ALA A 29 -56.63 30.28 -53.60
CA ALA A 29 -56.40 31.72 -53.47
C ALA A 29 -55.12 32.09 -52.67
N GLY A 30 -54.13 31.20 -52.58
CA GLY A 30 -52.94 31.40 -51.76
C GLY A 30 -51.70 30.67 -52.29
N THR A 31 -50.52 31.15 -51.89
CA THR A 31 -49.25 30.46 -52.16
C THR A 31 -49.27 29.06 -51.54
N PRO A 32 -48.85 28.02 -52.28
CA PRO A 32 -48.85 26.65 -51.77
C PRO A 32 -48.00 26.57 -50.48
N PRO A 33 -48.42 25.79 -49.48
CA PRO A 33 -47.63 25.63 -48.26
C PRO A 33 -46.23 25.14 -48.60
N PRO A 34 -45.20 25.57 -47.84
CA PRO A 34 -43.83 25.14 -48.09
C PRO A 34 -43.75 23.62 -48.07
N LEU A 35 -43.11 23.06 -49.10
CA LEU A 35 -42.83 21.63 -49.19
C LEU A 35 -42.14 21.21 -47.89
N LYS A 36 -42.66 20.18 -47.22
CA LYS A 36 -42.02 19.62 -46.02
C LYS A 36 -40.59 19.25 -46.39
N THR A 37 -39.63 19.94 -45.79
CA THR A 37 -38.21 19.64 -46.01
C THR A 37 -37.86 18.35 -45.27
N ALA A 38 -36.84 17.62 -45.73
CA ALA A 38 -36.43 16.36 -45.11
C ALA A 38 -36.12 16.46 -43.60
N ALA A 39 -35.93 17.67 -43.07
CA ALA A 39 -35.74 17.96 -41.64
C ALA A 39 -37.00 17.70 -40.78
N ASP A 40 -38.20 17.75 -41.36
CA ASP A 40 -39.47 17.44 -40.66
C ASP A 40 -39.79 15.93 -40.65
N THR A 41 -38.94 15.10 -41.26
CA THR A 41 -39.11 13.66 -41.26
C THR A 41 -38.45 13.08 -40.00
N PRO A 42 -39.16 12.31 -39.16
CA PRO A 42 -38.53 11.67 -38.02
C PRO A 42 -37.36 10.83 -38.51
N VAL A 43 -36.16 11.10 -37.99
CA VAL A 43 -34.95 10.33 -38.29
C VAL A 43 -35.25 8.88 -37.95
N ILE A 44 -35.36 8.03 -38.97
CA ILE A 44 -35.58 6.60 -38.77
C ILE A 44 -34.28 6.04 -38.19
N LEU A 45 -34.21 5.96 -36.86
CA LEU A 45 -33.10 5.36 -36.15
C LEU A 45 -33.01 3.89 -36.55
N ARG A 46 -31.90 3.50 -37.20
CA ARG A 46 -31.63 2.08 -37.46
C ARG A 46 -31.35 1.36 -36.15
N SER A 47 -31.80 0.11 -36.04
CA SER A 47 -31.61 -0.73 -34.85
C SER A 47 -30.15 -0.75 -34.37
N GLU A 48 -29.21 -0.88 -35.32
CA GLU A 48 -27.76 -0.87 -35.07
C GLU A 48 -27.29 0.40 -34.33
N SER A 49 -27.77 1.59 -34.72
CA SER A 49 -27.38 2.85 -34.08
C SER A 49 -27.95 3.00 -32.66
N ILE A 50 -29.10 2.36 -32.37
CA ILE A 50 -29.68 2.33 -31.03
C ILE A 50 -28.84 1.42 -30.13
N GLU A 51 -28.49 0.23 -30.63
CA GLU A 51 -27.65 -0.74 -29.93
C GLU A 51 -26.27 -0.18 -29.60
N GLU A 52 -25.62 0.50 -30.55
CA GLU A 52 -24.34 1.16 -30.34
C GLU A 52 -24.40 2.23 -29.22
N LYS A 53 -25.46 3.04 -29.21
CA LYS A 53 -25.64 4.06 -28.15
C LYS A 53 -25.87 3.43 -26.78
N LEU A 54 -26.63 2.33 -26.71
CA LEU A 54 -26.82 1.58 -25.46
C LEU A 54 -25.51 0.96 -24.97
N LYS A 55 -24.74 0.37 -25.87
CA LYS A 55 -23.42 -0.21 -25.57
C LYS A 55 -22.45 0.85 -25.07
N GLN A 56 -22.38 2.01 -25.72
CA GLN A 56 -21.52 3.12 -25.28
C GLN A 56 -21.91 3.63 -23.88
N ALA A 57 -23.20 3.68 -23.56
CA ALA A 57 -23.67 4.06 -22.23
C ALA A 57 -23.27 3.03 -21.17
N GLU A 58 -23.35 1.73 -21.49
CA GLU A 58 -22.91 0.66 -20.61
C GLU A 58 -21.39 0.68 -20.37
N GLU A 59 -20.59 0.84 -21.43
CA GLU A 59 -19.14 0.97 -21.33
C GLU A 59 -18.73 2.17 -20.47
N ARG A 60 -19.41 3.31 -20.62
CA ARG A 60 -19.19 4.49 -19.77
C ARG A 60 -19.50 4.19 -18.30
N ARG A 61 -20.60 3.50 -18.02
CA ARG A 61 -20.97 3.08 -16.64
C ARG A 61 -19.88 2.18 -16.05
N LEU A 62 -19.46 1.16 -16.79
CA LEU A 62 -18.44 0.22 -16.35
C LEU A 62 -17.08 0.91 -16.11
N SER A 63 -16.70 1.84 -16.99
CA SER A 63 -15.47 2.62 -16.83
C SER A 63 -15.47 3.46 -15.55
N LEU A 64 -16.59 4.13 -15.24
CA LEU A 64 -16.71 4.94 -14.02
C LEU A 64 -16.67 4.08 -12.75
N GLU A 65 -17.29 2.91 -12.80
CA GLU A 65 -17.24 1.96 -11.69
C GLU A 65 -15.83 1.41 -11.48
N ALA A 66 -15.14 1.02 -12.56
CA ALA A 66 -13.75 0.57 -12.51
C ALA A 66 -12.81 1.65 -11.93
N GLU A 67 -12.96 2.91 -12.35
CA GLU A 67 -12.18 4.03 -11.81
C GLU A 67 -12.46 4.23 -10.31
N LYS A 68 -13.72 4.15 -9.89
CA LYS A 68 -14.10 4.23 -8.48
C LYS A 68 -13.48 3.09 -7.66
N ILE A 69 -13.49 1.87 -8.17
CA ILE A 69 -12.86 0.71 -7.53
C ILE A 69 -11.36 0.92 -7.43
N ALA A 70 -10.69 1.33 -8.50
CA ALA A 70 -9.25 1.59 -8.53
C ALA A 70 -8.85 2.68 -7.52
N LYS A 71 -9.62 3.77 -7.43
CA LYS A 71 -9.39 4.84 -6.44
C LYS A 71 -9.55 4.35 -5.00
N ASN A 72 -10.54 3.50 -4.73
CA ASN A 72 -10.72 2.90 -3.41
C ASN A 72 -9.58 1.93 -3.08
N ALA A 73 -9.16 1.09 -4.04
CA ALA A 73 -8.03 0.18 -3.86
C ALA A 73 -6.73 0.95 -3.57
N ALA A 74 -6.45 2.03 -4.30
CA ALA A 74 -5.30 2.89 -4.06
C ALA A 74 -5.34 3.55 -2.66
N ARG A 75 -6.53 3.97 -2.19
CA ARG A 75 -6.69 4.50 -0.84
C ARG A 75 -6.44 3.44 0.24
N ARG A 76 -6.93 2.21 0.03
CA ARG A 76 -6.71 1.09 0.95
C ARG A 76 -5.24 0.71 1.03
N SER A 77 -4.55 0.60 -0.10
CA SER A 77 -3.10 0.32 -0.15
C SER A 77 -2.31 1.38 0.61
N LYS A 78 -2.62 2.68 0.44
CA LYS A 78 -1.95 3.75 1.22
C LYS A 78 -2.17 3.63 2.73
N ILE A 79 -3.35 3.19 3.17
CA ILE A 79 -3.64 2.98 4.60
C ILE A 79 -2.83 1.79 5.12
N GLU A 80 -2.77 0.71 4.37
CA GLU A 80 -2.00 -0.49 4.71
C GLU A 80 -0.50 -0.18 4.78
N ASP A 81 0.05 0.53 3.81
CA ASP A 81 1.45 0.96 3.81
C ASP A 81 1.78 1.85 5.00
N ALA A 82 0.87 2.77 5.37
CA ALA A 82 1.04 3.62 6.55
C ALA A 82 0.99 2.82 7.85
N ALA A 83 0.10 1.84 7.96
CA ALA A 83 0.02 0.94 9.11
C ALA A 83 1.29 0.10 9.23
N LYS A 84 1.71 -0.56 8.14
CA LYS A 84 2.97 -1.30 8.08
C LYS A 84 4.16 -0.43 8.48
N LYS A 85 4.21 0.82 8.01
CA LYS A 85 5.32 1.72 8.35
C LYS A 85 5.34 2.09 9.84
N ARG A 86 4.18 2.20 10.47
CA ARG A 86 4.09 2.40 11.93
C ARG A 86 4.61 1.17 12.68
N ASP A 87 4.19 -0.02 12.28
CA ASP A 87 4.60 -1.27 12.93
C ASP A 87 6.10 -1.52 12.75
N GLU A 88 6.66 -1.23 11.57
CA GLU A 88 8.12 -1.25 11.34
C GLU A 88 8.87 -0.34 12.32
N LYS A 89 8.39 0.89 12.50
CA LYS A 89 9.03 1.86 13.40
C LYS A 89 8.92 1.47 14.87
N GLU A 90 7.80 0.90 15.26
CA GLU A 90 7.60 0.38 16.62
C GLU A 90 8.53 -0.80 16.91
N ASN A 91 8.62 -1.75 15.98
CA ASN A 91 9.53 -2.89 16.10
C ASN A 91 11.00 -2.45 16.11
N GLU A 92 11.41 -1.53 15.23
CA GLU A 92 12.75 -0.94 15.22
C GLU A 92 13.09 -0.33 16.60
N PHE A 93 12.16 0.42 17.20
CA PHE A 93 12.36 1.05 18.49
C PHE A 93 12.50 0.03 19.62
N ILE A 94 11.65 -1.01 19.63
CA ILE A 94 11.67 -2.08 20.62
C ILE A 94 13.01 -2.84 20.56
N GLU A 95 13.41 -3.27 19.36
CA GLU A 95 14.65 -4.03 19.16
C GLU A 95 15.87 -3.19 19.51
N GLN A 96 15.93 -1.93 19.06
CA GLN A 96 17.06 -1.05 19.38
C GLN A 96 17.17 -0.78 20.90
N THR A 97 16.03 -0.58 21.58
CA THR A 97 16.00 -0.36 23.03
C THR A 97 16.44 -1.60 23.78
N LYS A 98 15.96 -2.78 23.36
CA LYS A 98 16.34 -4.07 23.93
C LYS A 98 17.83 -4.34 23.75
N GLU A 99 18.36 -4.23 22.53
CA GLU A 99 19.77 -4.45 22.23
C GLU A 99 20.68 -3.49 23.02
N THR A 100 20.28 -2.22 23.13
CA THR A 100 21.01 -1.22 23.91
C THR A 100 21.04 -1.59 25.40
N LEU A 101 19.92 -2.05 25.95
CA LEU A 101 19.83 -2.48 27.34
C LEU A 101 20.69 -3.72 27.60
N GLU A 102 20.59 -4.73 26.74
CA GLU A 102 21.39 -5.97 26.81
C GLU A 102 22.88 -5.66 26.77
N LYS A 103 23.33 -4.86 25.80
CA LYS A 103 24.73 -4.40 25.71
C LYS A 103 25.19 -3.69 26.98
N ARG A 104 24.36 -2.82 27.56
CA ARG A 104 24.71 -2.10 28.80
C ARG A 104 24.85 -3.05 29.98
N LEU A 105 23.98 -4.05 30.08
CA LEU A 105 24.04 -5.07 31.14
C LEU A 105 25.27 -5.96 30.98
N GLU A 106 25.58 -6.39 29.77
CA GLU A 106 26.77 -7.20 29.45
C GLU A 106 28.05 -6.46 29.85
N ILE A 107 28.23 -5.22 29.37
CA ILE A 107 29.38 -4.38 29.72
C ILE A 107 29.49 -4.18 31.24
N SER A 108 28.36 -4.04 31.94
CA SER A 108 28.37 -3.91 33.40
C SER A 108 28.79 -5.20 34.10
N SER A 109 28.37 -6.36 33.58
CA SER A 109 28.76 -7.67 34.11
C SER A 109 30.25 -7.91 33.89
N GLU A 110 30.73 -7.74 32.66
CA GLU A 110 32.14 -7.89 32.29
C GLU A 110 33.05 -7.01 33.15
N LYS A 111 32.69 -5.73 33.35
CA LYS A 111 33.46 -4.82 34.22
C LYS A 111 33.50 -5.29 35.67
N ARG A 112 32.38 -5.81 36.17
CA ARG A 112 32.30 -6.34 37.54
C ARG A 112 33.16 -7.59 37.69
N GLU A 113 33.08 -8.50 36.73
CA GLU A 113 33.88 -9.73 36.71
C GLU A 113 35.37 -9.44 36.58
N ALA A 114 35.77 -8.51 35.71
CA ALA A 114 37.16 -8.08 35.57
C ALA A 114 37.71 -7.51 36.89
N LEU A 115 36.93 -6.69 37.61
CA LEU A 115 37.32 -6.16 38.91
C LEU A 115 37.48 -7.26 39.96
N ILE A 116 36.57 -8.23 39.98
CA ILE A 116 36.66 -9.37 40.90
C ILE A 116 37.87 -10.22 40.57
N ASN A 117 38.11 -10.52 39.29
CA ASN A 117 39.24 -11.33 38.83
C ASN A 117 40.57 -10.66 39.16
N ASP A 118 40.73 -9.35 38.94
CA ASP A 118 41.93 -8.59 39.33
C ASP A 118 42.20 -8.68 40.84
N LYS A 119 41.15 -8.57 41.67
CA LYS A 119 41.29 -8.74 43.13
C LYS A 119 41.68 -10.16 43.51
N MET A 120 41.06 -11.17 42.90
CA MET A 120 41.36 -12.58 43.15
C MET A 120 42.79 -12.92 42.72
N GLU A 121 43.26 -12.39 41.60
CA GLU A 121 44.62 -12.57 41.10
C GLU A 121 45.65 -11.97 42.06
N LYS A 122 45.43 -10.74 42.55
CA LYS A 122 46.28 -10.11 43.56
C LYS A 122 46.38 -10.91 44.86
N LEU A 123 45.27 -11.52 45.29
CA LEU A 123 45.25 -12.39 46.47
C LEU A 123 46.03 -13.69 46.24
N LYS A 124 45.81 -14.36 45.10
CA LYS A 124 46.58 -15.57 44.72
C LYS A 124 48.08 -15.30 44.65
N ASP A 125 48.46 -14.17 44.07
CA ASP A 125 49.85 -13.73 43.99
C ASP A 125 50.46 -13.47 45.37
N HIS A 126 49.70 -12.86 46.28
CA HIS A 126 50.12 -12.66 47.66
C HIS A 126 50.33 -13.99 48.39
N ASP A 127 49.37 -14.91 48.28
CA ASP A 127 49.46 -16.23 48.90
C ASP A 127 50.67 -17.02 48.39
N ARG A 128 50.93 -16.97 47.07
CA ARG A 128 52.14 -17.57 46.49
C ARG A 128 53.42 -16.99 47.10
N ARG A 129 53.51 -15.67 47.23
CA ARG A 129 54.69 -15.01 47.84
C ARG A 129 54.86 -15.37 49.32
N VAL A 130 53.77 -15.52 50.05
CA VAL A 130 53.80 -15.96 51.46
C VAL A 130 54.35 -17.38 51.58
N GLU A 131 53.89 -18.29 50.72
CA GLU A 131 54.40 -19.67 50.69
C GLU A 131 55.89 -19.73 50.27
N GLU A 132 56.29 -18.98 49.26
CA GLU A 132 57.71 -18.85 48.87
C GLU A 132 58.57 -18.33 50.03
N ALA A 133 58.09 -17.32 50.77
CA ALA A 133 58.79 -16.78 51.93
C ALA A 133 58.89 -17.81 53.08
N ARG A 134 57.84 -18.61 53.30
CA ARG A 134 57.83 -19.69 54.29
C ARG A 134 58.85 -20.77 53.94
N LEU A 135 58.81 -21.29 52.70
CA LEU A 135 59.76 -22.29 52.19
C LEU A 135 61.21 -21.79 52.26
N LYS A 136 61.45 -20.51 51.93
CA LYS A 136 62.79 -19.91 52.02
C LYS A 136 63.30 -19.84 53.46
N LYS A 137 62.43 -19.54 54.43
CA LYS A 137 62.78 -19.55 55.85
C LYS A 137 63.11 -20.95 56.36
N GLU A 138 62.32 -21.95 55.98
CA GLU A 138 62.55 -23.36 56.34
C GLU A 138 63.92 -23.85 55.84
N LYS A 139 64.22 -23.65 54.55
CA LYS A 139 65.53 -24.00 53.97
C LYS A 139 66.72 -23.31 54.66
N LEU A 140 66.54 -22.06 55.11
CA LEU A 140 67.58 -21.31 55.83
C LEU A 140 67.72 -21.77 57.29
N GLY A 141 66.63 -22.25 57.91
CA GLY A 141 66.62 -22.85 59.24
C GLY A 141 67.41 -24.16 59.28
N ASP A 142 67.12 -25.08 58.35
CA ASP A 142 67.81 -26.37 58.23
C ASP A 142 69.32 -26.21 57.94
N SER A 143 69.70 -25.13 57.25
CA SER A 143 71.11 -24.83 56.96
C SER A 143 71.89 -24.31 58.19
N LYS A 144 71.20 -23.83 59.24
CA LYS A 144 71.83 -23.32 60.47
C LYS A 144 71.92 -24.37 61.58
N GLU A 145 71.07 -25.40 61.57
CA GLU A 145 71.11 -26.48 62.57
C GLU A 145 72.23 -27.51 62.29
N ASN A 146 72.78 -27.58 61.07
CA ASN A 146 73.91 -28.45 60.72
C ASN A 146 75.31 -27.83 60.97
N GLY A 147 75.40 -26.71 61.69
CA GLY A 147 76.64 -25.92 61.83
C GLY A 147 77.25 -25.80 63.22
N CYS A 148 76.71 -26.46 64.26
CA CYS A 148 77.23 -26.31 65.62
C CYS A 148 77.33 -27.65 66.36
N GLU A 149 78.31 -28.47 65.97
CA GLU A 149 78.89 -29.45 66.91
C GLU A 149 79.74 -28.69 67.93
N VAL A 150 79.19 -28.50 69.13
CA VAL A 150 79.94 -28.00 70.28
C VAL A 150 80.77 -29.17 70.83
N THR A 151 82.05 -29.22 70.49
CA THR A 151 83.02 -30.07 71.20
C THR A 151 83.24 -29.52 72.61
N THR A 152 82.85 -30.28 73.63
CA THR A 152 83.15 -30.00 75.03
C THR A 152 84.61 -30.35 75.34
N PRO A 153 85.39 -29.49 76.04
CA PRO A 153 86.57 -29.95 76.75
C PRO A 153 86.23 -30.22 78.21
N SER A 154 86.51 -31.45 78.63
CA SER A 154 86.53 -31.89 80.03
C SER A 154 87.65 -31.17 80.78
N GLY A 155 87.35 -30.69 81.98
CA GLY A 155 88.31 -30.16 82.95
C GLY A 155 87.64 -29.92 84.30
#